data_AF-A0A397LKS3-F1
#
_entry.id   AF-A0A397LKS3-F1
#
_cell.length_a   1.000
_cell.length_b   1.000
_cell.length_c   1.000
_cell.angle_alpha   90.00
_cell.angle_beta   90.00
_cell.angle_gamma   90.00
#
_symmetry.space_group_name_H-M   'P 1'
#
loop_
_entity.id
_entity.type
_entity.pdbx_description
1 polymer ?
#
loop_
_entity_poly.entity_id
_entity_poly.type
_entity_poly.pdbx_seq_one_letter_code
_entity_poly.pdbx_strand_id
1 'polypeptide(L)'
;MTFYEKELNKLRNIVYSNQEQVNTVIGIRNYIETNYEVNLNLDALSHIQLVSKYHLLRLFKKYYGLTPRQYLIDTRIEKSKKHLIDGMSVTETCLAVGFESLGSFSTLFKTKIGKSPSEFQKEQLSRSKIDLKFRT
;
A
#
# COMPACT_ATOMS: atom_id res chain seq x y z
N MET A 1 -11.02 5.80 41.91
CA MET A 1 -10.67 6.61 40.74
C MET A 1 -11.43 7.93 40.80
N THR A 2 -10.75 9.07 40.86
CA THR A 2 -11.34 10.40 41.03
C THR A 2 -12.09 10.88 39.77
N PHE A 3 -12.93 11.92 39.90
CA PHE A 3 -13.60 12.55 38.76
C PHE A 3 -12.58 12.98 37.69
N TYR A 4 -11.48 13.60 38.11
CA TYR A 4 -10.40 14.05 37.23
C TYR A 4 -9.69 12.89 36.55
N GLU A 5 -9.47 11.76 37.23
CA GLU A 5 -8.90 10.56 36.61
C GLU A 5 -9.85 9.92 35.59
N LYS A 6 -11.17 9.97 35.82
CA LYS A 6 -12.16 9.50 34.84
C LYS A 6 -12.20 10.40 33.61
N GLU A 7 -12.20 11.72 33.80
CA GLU A 7 -12.21 12.67 32.68
C GLU A 7 -10.89 12.63 31.90
N LEU A 8 -9.74 12.50 32.58
CA LEU A 8 -8.45 12.27 31.92
C LEU A 8 -8.39 10.95 31.17
N ASN A 9 -8.96 9.86 31.69
CA ASN A 9 -9.03 8.59 30.96
C ASN A 9 -9.94 8.67 29.73
N LYS A 10 -11.06 9.39 29.83
CA LYS A 10 -11.97 9.64 28.73
C LYS A 10 -11.30 10.50 27.65
N LEU A 11 -10.67 11.60 28.05
CA LEU A 11 -9.87 12.45 27.16
C LEU A 11 -8.72 11.67 26.53
N ARG A 12 -8.03 10.81 27.28
CA ARG A 12 -6.97 9.96 26.76
C ARG A 12 -7.47 9.02 25.67
N ASN A 13 -8.65 8.42 25.84
CA ASN A 13 -9.25 7.54 24.84
C ASN A 13 -9.78 8.28 23.60
N ILE A 14 -10.07 9.59 23.73
CA ILE A 14 -10.56 10.44 22.64
C ILE A 14 -9.39 11.06 21.86
N VAL A 15 -8.36 11.55 22.58
CA VAL A 15 -7.22 12.29 22.03
C VAL A 15 -6.08 11.36 21.62
N TYR A 16 -5.86 10.27 22.37
CA TYR A 16 -4.87 9.24 22.01
C TYR A 16 -5.59 7.99 21.48
N SER A 17 -5.05 7.46 20.39
CA SER A 17 -5.59 6.28 19.73
C SER A 17 -5.39 5.06 20.62
N ASN A 18 -6.37 4.15 20.69
CA ASN A 18 -6.20 2.89 21.42
C ASN A 18 -4.95 2.18 20.86
N GLN A 19 -3.92 2.02 21.69
CA GLN A 19 -2.61 1.52 21.28
C GLN A 19 -2.70 0.16 20.57
N GLU A 20 -3.62 -0.72 20.99
CA GLU A 20 -3.86 -2.00 20.33
C GLU A 20 -4.40 -1.84 18.90
N GLN A 21 -5.29 -0.87 18.68
CA GLN A 21 -5.81 -0.58 17.35
C GLN A 21 -4.72 0.00 16.43
N VAL A 22 -3.85 0.85 16.97
CA VAL A 22 -2.70 1.40 16.25
C VAL A 22 -1.73 0.28 15.89
N ASN A 23 -1.36 -0.56 16.87
CA ASN A 23 -0.49 -1.72 16.67
C ASN A 23 -1.06 -2.69 15.62
N THR A 24 -2.36 -2.97 15.68
CA THR A 24 -3.07 -3.79 14.69
C THR A 24 -2.87 -3.23 13.29
N VAL A 25 -3.12 -1.93 13.09
CA VAL A 25 -3.07 -1.30 11.77
C VAL A 25 -1.64 -1.15 11.25
N ILE A 26 -0.66 -0.89 12.12
CA ILE A 26 0.77 -0.94 11.79
C ILE A 26 1.19 -2.36 11.39
N GLY A 27 0.79 -3.38 12.15
CA GLY A 27 1.11 -4.77 11.86
C GLY A 27 0.59 -5.21 10.48
N ILE A 28 -0.64 -4.84 10.14
CA ILE A 28 -1.22 -5.13 8.82
C ILE A 28 -0.51 -4.37 7.70
N ARG A 29 -0.14 -3.11 7.92
CA ARG A 29 0.67 -2.34 6.96
C ARG A 29 2.00 -3.05 6.69
N ASN A 30 2.75 -3.38 7.73
CA ASN A 30 4.07 -4.02 7.60
C ASN A 30 3.97 -5.36 6.88
N TYR A 31 2.91 -6.13 7.16
CA TYR A 31 2.64 -7.38 6.47
C TYR A 31 2.38 -7.16 4.98
N ILE A 32 1.58 -6.15 4.61
CA ILE A 32 1.36 -5.78 3.20
C ILE A 32 2.67 -5.36 2.53
N GLU A 33 3.47 -4.51 3.17
CA GLU A 33 4.74 -4.04 2.60
C GLU A 33 5.76 -5.15 2.36
N THR A 34 5.70 -6.23 3.14
CA THR A 34 6.61 -7.38 3.03
C THR A 34 6.06 -8.47 2.10
N ASN A 35 4.73 -8.55 1.90
CA ASN A 35 4.07 -9.64 1.18
C ASN A 35 3.15 -9.16 0.05
N TYR A 36 3.42 -7.99 -0.54
CA TYR A 36 2.53 -7.37 -1.53
C TYR A 36 2.37 -8.22 -2.80
N GLU A 37 3.34 -9.08 -3.12
CA GLU A 37 3.36 -9.91 -4.35
C GLU A 37 2.33 -11.04 -4.31
N VAL A 38 1.97 -11.51 -3.12
CA VAL A 38 1.05 -12.63 -2.92
C VAL A 38 -0.40 -12.13 -2.92
N ASN A 39 -1.34 -12.99 -3.32
CA ASN A 39 -2.76 -12.70 -3.18
C ASN A 39 -3.14 -12.60 -1.69
N LEU A 40 -3.22 -11.38 -1.18
CA LEU A 40 -3.59 -11.09 0.19
C LEU A 40 -5.11 -11.06 0.33
N ASN A 41 -5.71 -12.16 0.79
CA ASN A 41 -7.11 -12.17 1.19
C ASN A 41 -7.28 -11.42 2.54
N LEU A 42 -8.31 -10.59 2.63
CA LEU A 42 -8.70 -9.88 3.84
C LEU A 42 -8.99 -10.84 5.01
N ASP A 43 -9.47 -12.06 4.73
CA ASP A 43 -9.64 -13.07 5.77
C ASP A 43 -8.28 -13.49 6.36
N ALA A 44 -7.26 -13.69 5.52
CA ALA A 44 -5.90 -14.00 5.98
C ALA A 44 -5.32 -12.85 6.82
N LEU A 45 -5.51 -11.60 6.40
CA LEU A 45 -5.10 -10.42 7.17
C LEU A 45 -5.81 -10.33 8.53
N SER A 46 -7.09 -10.70 8.58
CA SER A 46 -7.90 -10.65 9.80
C SER A 46 -7.46 -11.69 10.84
N HIS A 47 -7.00 -12.87 10.40
CA HIS A 47 -6.47 -13.92 11.28
C HIS A 47 -5.13 -13.56 11.92
N ILE A 48 -4.27 -12.79 11.23
CA ILE A 48 -2.95 -12.39 11.75
C ILE A 48 -3.06 -11.56 13.03
N GLN A 49 -4.12 -10.74 13.15
CA GLN A 49 -4.30 -9.82 14.28
C GLN A 49 -5.53 -10.16 15.14
N LEU A 50 -6.15 -11.33 14.95
CA LEU A 50 -7.32 -11.80 15.70
C LEU A 50 -8.50 -10.79 15.73
N VAL A 51 -8.68 -10.01 14.65
CA VAL A 51 -9.77 -9.04 14.52
C VAL A 51 -10.71 -9.43 13.40
N SER A 52 -12.00 -9.12 13.52
CA SER A 52 -12.92 -9.36 12.40
C SER A 52 -12.55 -8.48 11.20
N LYS A 53 -12.81 -8.97 9.98
CA LYS A 53 -12.60 -8.24 8.71
C LYS A 53 -13.24 -6.85 8.69
N TYR A 54 -14.43 -6.71 9.27
CA TYR A 54 -15.16 -5.43 9.34
C TYR A 54 -14.53 -4.46 10.34
N HIS A 55 -13.99 -4.96 11.45
CA HIS A 55 -13.25 -4.13 12.38
C HIS A 55 -11.94 -3.66 11.76
N LEU A 56 -11.18 -4.56 11.13
CA LEU A 56 -9.95 -4.22 10.42
C LEU A 56 -10.17 -3.15 9.34
N LEU A 57 -11.21 -3.29 8.50
CA LEU A 57 -11.55 -2.28 7.50
C LEU A 57 -11.82 -0.90 8.11
N ARG A 58 -12.56 -0.85 9.21
CA ARG A 58 -12.87 0.41 9.91
C ARG A 58 -11.63 1.03 10.55
N LEU A 59 -10.79 0.23 11.20
CA LEU A 59 -9.55 0.72 11.80
C LEU A 59 -8.58 1.24 10.73
N PHE A 60 -8.37 0.49 9.65
CA PHE A 60 -7.46 0.91 8.59
C PHE A 60 -7.93 2.20 7.91
N LYS A 61 -9.25 2.35 7.66
CA LYS A 61 -9.82 3.60 7.17
C LYS A 61 -9.68 4.75 8.18
N LYS A 62 -9.89 4.47 9.47
CA LYS A 62 -9.76 5.47 10.54
C LYS A 62 -8.34 6.03 10.63
N TYR A 63 -7.31 5.18 10.54
CA TYR A 63 -5.92 5.59 10.76
C TYR A 63 -5.16 5.97 9.49
N TYR A 64 -5.41 5.31 8.36
CA TYR A 64 -4.72 5.58 7.09
C TYR A 64 -5.60 6.26 6.03
N GLY A 65 -6.91 6.41 6.26
CA GLY A 65 -7.84 6.98 5.27
C GLY A 65 -8.20 6.03 4.12
N LEU A 66 -7.64 4.82 4.10
CA LEU A 66 -7.75 3.85 3.01
C LEU A 66 -8.27 2.50 3.54
N THR A 67 -8.69 1.60 2.66
CA THR A 67 -8.85 0.18 3.00
C THR A 67 -7.51 -0.55 2.85
N PRO A 68 -7.31 -1.71 3.52
CA PRO A 68 -6.12 -2.53 3.30
C PRO A 68 -5.91 -2.91 1.82
N ARG A 69 -7.00 -3.18 1.09
CA ARG A 69 -6.95 -3.48 -0.35
C ARG A 69 -6.47 -2.29 -1.18
N GLN A 70 -6.95 -1.08 -0.88
CA GLN A 70 -6.47 0.14 -1.55
C GLN A 70 -4.99 0.39 -1.25
N TYR A 71 -4.58 0.21 -0.01
CA TYR A 71 -3.18 0.35 0.40
C TYR A 71 -2.26 -0.67 -0.30
N LEU A 72 -2.70 -1.93 -0.41
CA LEU A 72 -2.00 -2.95 -1.19
C LEU A 72 -1.85 -2.56 -2.66
N ILE A 73 -2.94 -2.09 -3.28
CA ILE A 73 -2.90 -1.60 -4.66
C ILE A 73 -1.87 -0.48 -4.81
N ASP A 74 -1.89 0.51 -3.92
CA ASP A 74 -0.97 1.64 -3.97
C ASP A 74 0.49 1.17 -3.80
N THR A 75 0.72 0.26 -2.86
CA THR A 75 2.03 -0.38 -2.66
C THR A 75 2.52 -1.08 -3.93
N ARG A 76 1.66 -1.89 -4.57
CA ARG A 76 2.01 -2.60 -5.81
C ARG A 76 2.31 -1.65 -6.96
N ILE A 77 1.54 -0.57 -7.09
CA ILE A 77 1.80 0.46 -8.10
C ILE A 77 3.16 1.12 -7.85
N GLU A 78 3.48 1.50 -6.61
CA GLU A 78 4.79 2.08 -6.30
C GLU A 78 5.95 1.12 -6.58
N LYS A 79 5.82 -0.16 -6.21
CA LYS A 79 6.83 -1.19 -6.52
C LYS A 79 6.99 -1.42 -8.01
N SER A 80 5.88 -1.39 -8.77
CA SER A 80 5.91 -1.59 -10.22
C SER A 80 6.69 -0.52 -10.96
N LYS A 81 6.67 0.74 -10.47
CA LYS A 81 7.48 1.82 -11.06
C LYS A 81 8.96 1.47 -11.05
N LYS A 82 9.46 0.90 -9.95
CA LYS A 82 10.87 0.52 -9.81
C LYS A 82 11.23 -0.53 -10.85
N HIS A 83 10.45 -1.60 -10.97
CA HIS A 83 10.70 -2.64 -11.99
C HIS A 83 10.67 -2.09 -13.42
N LEU A 84 9.74 -1.19 -13.73
CA LEU A 84 9.67 -0.53 -15.04
C LEU A 84 10.92 0.33 -15.31
N ILE A 85 11.39 1.09 -14.31
CA ILE A 85 12.62 1.90 -14.40
C ILE A 85 13.85 1.00 -14.61
N ASP A 86 13.88 -0.16 -13.95
CA ASP A 86 14.94 -1.16 -14.09
C ASP A 86 14.88 -1.90 -15.44
N GLY A 87 13.90 -1.60 -16.29
CA GLY A 87 13.78 -2.12 -17.66
C GLY A 87 13.00 -3.43 -17.80
N MET A 88 12.39 -3.93 -16.72
CA MET A 88 11.52 -5.11 -16.77
C MET A 88 10.32 -4.88 -17.68
N SER A 89 9.88 -5.90 -18.44
CA SER A 89 8.72 -5.71 -19.31
C SER A 89 7.45 -5.43 -18.50
N VAL A 90 6.45 -4.81 -19.14
CA VAL A 90 5.18 -4.49 -18.48
C VAL A 90 4.47 -5.76 -17.99
N THR A 91 4.52 -6.84 -18.77
CA THR A 91 3.91 -8.12 -18.42
C THR A 91 4.60 -8.77 -17.23
N GLU A 92 5.93 -8.83 -17.23
CA GLU A 92 6.70 -9.37 -16.10
C GLU A 92 6.48 -8.54 -14.84
N THR A 93 6.50 -7.21 -14.96
CA THR A 93 6.23 -6.30 -13.85
C THR A 93 4.85 -6.55 -13.24
N CYS A 94 3.81 -6.70 -14.08
CA CYS A 94 2.45 -6.97 -13.66
C CYS A 94 2.38 -8.22 -12.75
N LEU A 95 3.01 -9.30 -13.19
CA LEU A 95 3.03 -10.57 -12.46
C LEU A 95 3.90 -10.47 -11.20
N ALA A 96 5.07 -9.83 -11.29
CA ALA A 96 6.01 -9.68 -10.18
C ALA A 96 5.40 -8.90 -9.00
N VAL A 97 4.58 -7.88 -9.27
CA VAL A 97 3.90 -7.13 -8.20
C VAL A 97 2.57 -7.75 -7.77
N GLY A 98 2.22 -8.93 -8.28
CA GLY A 98 1.07 -9.70 -7.82
C GLY A 98 -0.28 -9.36 -8.46
N PHE A 99 -0.30 -8.70 -9.63
CA PHE A 99 -1.53 -8.56 -10.41
C PHE A 99 -1.75 -9.78 -11.30
N GLU A 100 -2.98 -10.30 -11.30
CA GLU A 100 -3.34 -11.49 -12.10
C GLU A 100 -3.63 -11.16 -13.57
N SER A 101 -3.90 -9.89 -13.89
CA SER A 101 -4.22 -9.48 -15.26
C SER A 101 -3.53 -8.18 -15.68
N LEU A 102 -2.95 -8.22 -16.87
CA LEU A 102 -2.27 -7.08 -17.50
C LEU A 102 -3.23 -5.90 -17.74
N GLY A 103 -4.49 -6.18 -18.11
CA GLY A 103 -5.50 -5.17 -18.38
C GLY A 103 -5.91 -4.39 -17.12
N SER A 104 -6.15 -5.08 -16.00
CA SER A 104 -6.46 -4.43 -14.72
C SER A 104 -5.27 -3.65 -14.21
N PHE A 105 -4.06 -4.22 -14.27
CA PHE A 105 -2.84 -3.52 -13.91
C PHE A 105 -2.64 -2.23 -14.72
N SER A 106 -2.71 -2.32 -16.05
CA SER A 106 -2.46 -1.17 -16.93
C SER A 106 -3.46 -0.05 -16.73
N THR A 107 -4.74 -0.40 -16.55
CA THR A 107 -5.81 0.58 -16.26
C THR A 107 -5.54 1.28 -14.93
N LEU A 108 -5.28 0.50 -13.87
CA LEU A 108 -5.08 1.04 -12.53
C LEU A 108 -3.81 1.88 -12.42
N PHE A 109 -2.73 1.43 -13.05
CA PHE A 109 -1.48 2.19 -13.16
C PHE A 109 -1.73 3.52 -13.86
N LYS A 110 -2.44 3.52 -15.01
CA LYS A 110 -2.79 4.76 -15.70
C LYS A 110 -3.67 5.68 -14.86
N THR A 111 -4.65 5.16 -14.15
CA THR A 111 -5.49 5.95 -13.23
C THR A 111 -4.68 6.60 -12.12
N LYS A 112 -3.71 5.88 -11.55
CA LYS A 112 -2.89 6.35 -10.41
C LYS A 112 -1.76 7.29 -10.84
N ILE A 113 -1.14 7.05 -12.00
CA ILE A 113 0.09 7.72 -12.44
C ILE A 113 -0.16 8.72 -13.58
N GLY A 114 -1.31 8.63 -14.25
CA GLY A 114 -1.69 9.48 -15.38
C GLY A 114 -1.18 9.01 -16.74
N LYS A 115 -0.33 7.98 -16.79
CA LYS A 115 0.27 7.41 -18.01
C LYS A 115 0.25 5.88 -17.95
N SER A 116 0.20 5.22 -19.11
CA SER A 116 0.32 3.75 -19.15
C SER A 116 1.71 3.29 -18.67
N PRO A 117 1.84 2.03 -18.22
CA PRO A 117 3.13 1.47 -17.81
C PRO A 117 4.23 1.61 -18.88
N SER A 118 3.90 1.34 -20.15
CA SER A 118 4.84 1.43 -21.27
C SER A 118 5.31 2.87 -21.52
N GLU A 119 4.39 3.84 -21.47
CA GLU A 119 4.72 5.27 -21.61
C GLU A 119 5.61 5.73 -20.47
N PHE A 120 5.27 5.34 -19.23
CA PHE A 120 6.07 5.64 -18.04
C PHE A 120 7.49 5.07 -18.17
N GLN A 121 7.62 3.78 -18.52
CA GLN A 121 8.91 3.14 -18.71
C GLN A 121 9.76 3.84 -19.78
N LYS A 122 9.18 4.13 -20.94
CA LYS A 122 9.90 4.80 -22.04
C LYS A 122 10.41 6.17 -21.62
N GLU A 123 9.62 6.93 -20.87
CA GLU A 123 10.01 8.25 -20.35
C GLU A 123 11.13 8.15 -19.30
N GLN A 124 11.05 7.21 -18.36
CA GLN A 124 12.08 7.09 -17.34
C GLN A 124 13.41 6.59 -17.92
N LEU A 125 13.37 5.61 -18.84
CA LEU A 125 14.58 5.12 -19.50
C LEU A 125 15.24 6.17 -20.40
N SER A 126 14.46 7.07 -21.01
CA SER A 126 15.04 8.18 -21.79
C SER A 126 15.72 9.20 -20.88
N ARG A 127 15.12 9.54 -19.73
CA ARG A 127 15.72 10.42 -18.70
C ARG A 127 17.03 9.84 -18.17
N SER A 128 17.05 8.58 -17.76
CA SER A 128 18.27 7.94 -17.24
C SER A 128 19.42 7.91 -18.27
N LYS A 129 19.11 7.73 -19.56
CA LYS A 129 20.12 7.80 -20.64
C LYS A 129 20.66 9.21 -20.86
N ILE A 130 19.83 10.23 -20.65
CA ILE A 130 20.23 11.64 -20.74
C ILE A 130 21.18 11.99 -19.58
N ASP A 131 20.84 11.61 -18.35
CA ASP A 131 21.67 11.86 -17.17
C ASP A 131 23.05 11.17 -17.25
N LEU A 132 23.12 9.98 -17.86
CA LEU A 132 24.38 9.28 -18.09
C LEU A 132 25.29 10.02 -19.10
N LYS A 133 24.70 10.63 -20.14
CA LYS A 133 25.45 11.38 -21.16
C LYS A 133 26.02 12.70 -20.66
N PHE A 134 25.45 13.30 -19.62
CA PHE A 134 25.94 14.55 -19.03
C PHE A 134 26.96 14.35 -17.90
N ARG A 135 27.25 13.10 -17.52
CA ARG A 135 28.26 12.74 -16.50
C ARG A 135 29.60 12.28 -17.10
N THR A 136 29.70 12.18 -18.42
CA THR A 136 30.92 11.81 -19.17
C THR A 136 31.47 13.04 -19.86
#